data_AF-A0A2V8F063-F1
#
_entry.id   AF-A0A2V8F063-F1
#
_cell.length_a   1.000
_cell.length_b   1.000
_cell.length_c   1.000
_cell.angle_alpha   90.00
_cell.angle_beta   90.00
_cell.angle_gamma   90.00
#
_symmetry.space_group_name_H-M   'P 1'
#
loop_
_entity.id
_entity.type
_entity.pdbx_description
1 polymer ?
#
loop_
_entity_poly.entity_id
_entity_poly.type
_entity_poly.pdbx_seq_one_letter_code
_entity_poly.pdbx_strand_id
1 'polypeptide(L)'
;MEAASRGALVGWVDEYPRPVELFGLPLRQWVDTSLVLAEHRTLAALGPLARPFADGELFGDDWRRVFQEPSPLSENYRAYLKTYFFGERIDREFEHAWYAQEPVTGGNFETFKDKLRCTFCEHLLSARARARRIPLVDIRPQPLAIDPFDAVAGSVSVRLSETLPCRR
;
A
#
# COMPACT_ATOMS: atom_id res chain seq x y z
N MET A 1 12.13 18.08 9.92
CA MET A 1 13.49 17.57 9.67
C MET A 1 14.06 16.76 10.83
N GLU A 2 13.91 17.20 12.08
CA GLU A 2 14.40 16.45 13.25
C GLU A 2 13.85 15.00 13.31
N ALA A 3 12.56 14.79 13.09
CA ALA A 3 11.97 13.45 13.10
C ALA A 3 12.58 12.51 12.04
N ALA A 4 12.83 13.00 10.83
CA ALA A 4 13.49 12.23 9.78
C ALA A 4 14.92 11.84 10.21
N SER A 5 15.66 12.74 10.85
CA SER A 5 17.01 12.46 11.38
C SER A 5 17.03 11.45 12.55
N ARG A 6 15.87 11.25 13.19
CA ARG A 6 15.65 10.22 14.22
C ARG A 6 15.14 8.90 13.63
N GLY A 7 15.16 8.77 12.30
CA GLY A 7 14.84 7.54 11.60
C GLY A 7 13.37 7.34 11.22
N ALA A 8 12.50 8.37 11.36
CA ALA A 8 11.10 8.29 10.95
C ALA A 8 10.92 8.51 9.43
N LEU A 9 9.79 8.03 8.90
CA LEU A 9 9.24 8.51 7.62
C LEU A 9 8.35 9.71 7.88
N VAL A 10 8.65 10.84 7.25
CA VAL A 10 7.93 12.10 7.44
C VAL A 10 7.28 12.49 6.12
N GLY A 11 5.97 12.67 6.10
CA GLY A 11 5.23 13.02 4.89
C GLY A 11 3.74 13.21 5.16
N TRP A 12 2.95 13.40 4.11
CA TRP A 12 1.49 13.44 4.23
C TRP A 12 0.98 12.04 4.53
N VAL A 13 0.21 11.85 5.60
CA VAL A 13 -0.34 10.53 5.95
C VAL A 13 -1.83 10.46 5.67
N ASP A 14 -2.21 9.44 4.93
CA ASP A 14 -3.61 9.05 4.70
C ASP A 14 -3.94 7.75 5.44
N GLU A 15 -5.24 7.47 5.57
CA GLU A 15 -5.72 6.31 6.30
C GLU A 15 -6.92 5.62 5.67
N TYR A 16 -6.97 4.31 5.87
CA TYR A 16 -8.16 3.50 5.64
C TYR A 16 -9.06 3.51 6.87
N PRO A 17 -10.40 3.41 6.69
CA PRO A 17 -11.31 3.35 7.83
C PRO A 17 -11.15 2.05 8.64
N ARG A 18 -10.72 0.95 7.98
CA ARG A 18 -10.28 -0.30 8.61
C ARG A 18 -8.93 -0.75 8.09
N PRO A 19 -8.16 -1.53 8.88
CA PRO A 19 -6.95 -2.16 8.37
C PRO A 19 -7.19 -3.01 7.13
N VAL A 20 -6.28 -2.89 6.17
CA VAL A 20 -6.18 -3.70 4.95
C VAL A 20 -4.95 -4.61 5.03
N GLU A 21 -4.89 -5.65 4.20
CA GLU A 21 -3.70 -6.47 4.02
C GLU A 21 -3.22 -6.40 2.57
N LEU A 22 -1.90 -6.23 2.40
CA LEU A 22 -1.23 -6.35 1.12
C LEU A 22 0.03 -7.20 1.27
N PHE A 23 0.12 -8.29 0.52
CA PHE A 23 1.26 -9.20 0.51
C PHE A 23 1.64 -9.71 1.91
N GLY A 24 0.64 -10.02 2.74
CA GLY A 24 0.84 -10.50 4.10
C GLY A 24 1.26 -9.43 5.11
N LEU A 25 1.32 -8.16 4.70
CA LEU A 25 1.60 -7.02 5.58
C LEU A 25 0.32 -6.24 5.83
N PRO A 26 -0.06 -6.03 7.10
CA PRO A 26 -1.24 -5.25 7.39
C PRO A 26 -0.91 -3.75 7.43
N LEU A 27 -1.84 -2.95 6.94
CA LEU A 27 -1.69 -1.51 6.77
C LEU A 27 -3.02 -0.81 7.07
N ARG A 28 -2.96 0.34 7.74
CA ARG A 28 -4.12 1.23 7.85
C ARG A 28 -3.76 2.65 7.46
N GLN A 29 -2.58 3.10 7.86
CA GLN A 29 -2.07 4.42 7.56
C GLN A 29 -0.84 4.32 6.68
N TRP A 30 -0.76 5.16 5.66
CA TRP A 30 0.40 5.22 4.76
C TRP A 30 0.82 6.64 4.51
N VAL A 31 2.12 6.82 4.25
CA VAL A 31 2.67 8.08 3.76
C VAL A 31 2.51 8.15 2.25
N ASP A 32 1.95 9.26 1.76
CA ASP A 32 1.89 9.60 0.34
C ASP A 32 3.31 9.91 -0.16
N THR A 33 3.70 9.27 -1.27
CA THR A 33 5.06 9.32 -1.82
C THR A 33 5.34 10.52 -2.72
N SER A 34 4.36 11.40 -2.95
CA SER A 34 4.60 12.71 -3.57
C SER A 34 5.56 13.58 -2.74
N LEU A 35 5.59 13.37 -1.41
CA LEU A 35 6.55 14.00 -0.51
C LEU A 35 6.87 13.13 0.70
N VAL A 36 8.04 12.49 0.67
CA VAL A 36 8.59 11.73 1.80
C VAL A 36 9.98 12.22 2.14
N LEU A 37 10.20 12.55 3.41
CA LEU A 37 11.50 12.84 4.00
C LEU A 37 11.89 11.70 4.94
N ALA A 38 13.05 11.12 4.68
CA ALA A 38 13.64 10.07 5.48
C ALA A 38 15.15 10.09 5.32
N GLU A 39 15.89 9.56 6.30
CA GLU A 39 17.30 9.31 6.10
C GLU A 39 17.54 8.13 5.17
N HIS A 40 18.67 8.16 4.46
CA HIS A 40 19.09 7.07 3.60
C HIS A 40 19.10 5.71 4.33
N ARG A 41 19.57 5.66 5.58
CA ARG A 41 19.57 4.43 6.39
C ARG A 41 18.17 3.86 6.63
N THR A 42 17.17 4.73 6.82
CA THR A 42 15.78 4.33 7.00
C THR A 42 15.23 3.77 5.69
N LEU A 43 15.44 4.46 4.57
CA LEU A 43 14.98 3.99 3.25
C LEU A 43 15.66 2.67 2.84
N ALA A 44 16.96 2.53 3.10
CA ALA A 44 17.71 1.32 2.83
C ALA A 44 17.16 0.12 3.63
N ALA A 45 16.77 0.34 4.90
CA ALA A 45 16.17 -0.70 5.74
C ALA A 45 14.79 -1.18 5.22
N LEU A 46 14.07 -0.33 4.47
CA LEU A 46 12.77 -0.64 3.87
C LEU A 46 12.88 -1.36 2.52
N GLY A 47 14.09 -1.55 2.01
CA GLY A 47 14.35 -2.22 0.76
C GLY A 47 13.79 -3.65 0.70
N PRO A 48 13.40 -4.13 -0.51
CA PRO A 48 13.41 -3.40 -1.79
C PRO A 48 12.25 -2.40 -1.88
N LEU A 49 12.48 -1.16 -2.35
CA LEU A 49 11.41 -0.15 -2.49
C LEU A 49 10.40 -0.47 -3.61
N ALA A 50 10.84 -1.28 -4.59
CA ALA A 50 10.02 -1.73 -5.69
C ALA A 50 9.35 -3.09 -5.41
N ARG A 51 8.47 -3.47 -6.35
CA ARG A 51 7.56 -4.63 -6.32
C ARG A 51 8.23 -5.93 -5.85
N PRO A 52 7.64 -6.63 -4.87
CA PRO A 52 7.99 -8.00 -4.53
C PRO A 52 7.16 -9.07 -5.28
N PHE A 53 6.41 -8.71 -6.33
CA PHE A 53 5.45 -9.61 -6.99
C PHE A 53 5.51 -9.53 -8.53
N ALA A 54 5.18 -10.65 -9.18
CA ALA A 54 4.92 -10.77 -10.61
C ALA A 54 3.43 -10.51 -10.92
N ASP A 55 3.14 -10.14 -12.16
CA ASP A 55 1.77 -9.77 -12.55
C ASP A 55 0.77 -10.93 -12.38
N GLY A 56 1.17 -12.16 -12.73
CA GLY A 56 0.30 -13.34 -12.60
C GLY A 56 -0.01 -13.75 -11.16
N GLU A 57 0.67 -13.17 -10.17
CA GLU A 57 0.35 -13.37 -8.75
C GLU A 57 -0.76 -12.43 -8.27
N LEU A 58 -1.05 -11.36 -9.02
CA LEU A 58 -1.88 -10.26 -8.56
C LEU A 58 -3.07 -9.97 -9.47
N PHE A 59 -2.81 -9.92 -10.78
CA PHE A 59 -3.80 -9.57 -11.78
C PHE A 59 -4.34 -10.82 -12.46
N GLY A 60 -5.65 -10.87 -12.67
CA GLY A 60 -6.26 -11.94 -13.46
C GLY A 60 -6.03 -11.73 -14.96
N ASP A 61 -6.27 -12.80 -15.73
CA ASP A 61 -6.05 -12.82 -17.18
C ASP A 61 -7.12 -12.05 -17.99
N ASP A 62 -8.22 -11.64 -17.36
CA ASP A 62 -9.34 -10.89 -17.99
C ASP A 62 -9.65 -9.64 -17.16
N TRP A 63 -9.88 -8.50 -17.81
CA TRP A 63 -10.20 -7.23 -17.17
C TRP A 63 -11.47 -7.26 -16.29
N ARG A 64 -12.39 -8.20 -16.54
CA ARG A 64 -13.57 -8.47 -15.69
C ARG A 64 -13.19 -9.13 -14.36
N ARG A 65 -11.99 -9.71 -14.28
CA ARG A 65 -11.38 -10.34 -13.11
C ARG A 65 -10.06 -9.65 -12.83
N VAL A 66 -10.13 -8.37 -12.46
CA VAL A 66 -8.95 -7.53 -12.21
C VAL A 66 -7.91 -8.21 -11.32
N PHE A 67 -8.33 -8.83 -10.23
CA PHE A 67 -7.45 -9.50 -9.29
C PHE A 67 -7.53 -11.03 -9.44
N GLN A 68 -6.37 -11.67 -9.35
CA GLN A 68 -6.24 -13.13 -9.30
C GLN A 68 -6.84 -13.68 -8.01
N GLU A 69 -7.42 -14.88 -8.06
CA GLU A 69 -7.87 -15.62 -6.88
C GLU A 69 -7.10 -16.95 -6.74
N PRO A 70 -6.57 -17.29 -5.55
CA PRO A 70 -6.55 -16.47 -4.35
C PRO A 70 -5.65 -15.23 -4.51
N SER A 71 -6.09 -14.10 -3.97
CA SER A 71 -5.33 -12.84 -4.04
C SER A 71 -4.42 -12.64 -2.82
N PRO A 72 -3.22 -12.02 -2.99
CA PRO A 72 -2.37 -11.60 -1.88
C PRO A 72 -2.84 -10.30 -1.20
N LEU A 73 -3.96 -9.73 -1.62
CA LEU A 73 -4.58 -8.55 -1.01
C LEU A 73 -5.80 -8.97 -0.19
N SER A 74 -6.12 -8.29 0.90
CA SER A 74 -7.39 -8.52 1.61
C SER A 74 -8.60 -8.13 0.75
N GLU A 75 -9.75 -8.73 1.02
CA GLU A 75 -10.99 -8.47 0.28
C GLU A 75 -11.40 -6.98 0.34
N ASN A 76 -11.33 -6.36 1.53
CA ASN A 76 -11.65 -4.94 1.70
C ASN A 76 -10.68 -4.03 0.93
N TYR A 77 -9.42 -4.43 0.76
CA TYR A 77 -8.48 -3.65 -0.04
C TYR A 77 -8.80 -3.74 -1.54
N ARG A 78 -9.13 -4.94 -2.03
CA ARG A 78 -9.60 -5.13 -3.40
C ARG A 78 -10.86 -4.32 -3.68
N ALA A 79 -11.80 -4.29 -2.73
CA ALA A 79 -13.01 -3.48 -2.81
C ALA A 79 -12.69 -1.99 -2.88
N TYR A 80 -11.82 -1.48 -2.00
CA TYR A 80 -11.35 -0.09 -2.05
C TYR A 80 -10.76 0.28 -3.41
N LEU A 81 -9.84 -0.52 -3.95
CA LEU A 81 -9.16 -0.22 -5.21
C LEU A 81 -10.15 -0.14 -6.38
N LYS A 82 -11.13 -1.05 -6.42
CA LYS A 82 -12.18 -1.02 -7.44
C LYS A 82 -13.10 0.20 -7.29
N THR A 83 -13.45 0.57 -6.07
CA THR A 83 -14.24 1.79 -5.81
C THR A 83 -13.45 3.04 -6.18
N TYR A 84 -12.19 3.14 -5.76
CA TYR A 84 -11.35 4.33 -5.90
C TYR A 84 -10.91 4.57 -7.35
N PHE A 85 -10.45 3.53 -8.05
CA PHE A 85 -9.94 3.65 -9.42
C PHE A 85 -10.98 3.40 -10.50
N PHE A 86 -11.93 2.47 -10.29
CA PHE A 86 -12.87 2.03 -11.32
C PHE A 86 -14.29 2.56 -11.14
N GLY A 87 -14.59 3.19 -10.00
CA GLY A 87 -15.92 3.71 -9.69
C GLY A 87 -16.95 2.63 -9.38
N GLU A 88 -16.52 1.38 -9.13
CA GLU A 88 -17.43 0.31 -8.69
C GLU A 88 -17.98 0.64 -7.30
N ARG A 89 -19.30 0.56 -7.10
CA ARG A 89 -19.92 0.82 -5.79
C ARG A 89 -20.06 -0.48 -5.00
N ILE A 90 -18.94 -1.01 -4.51
CA ILE A 90 -18.88 -2.29 -3.79
C ILE A 90 -19.17 -2.11 -2.29
N ASP A 91 -18.60 -1.07 -1.68
CA ASP A 91 -18.73 -0.76 -0.25
C ASP A 91 -18.96 0.75 -0.07
N ARG A 92 -19.78 1.12 0.91
CA ARG A 92 -20.04 2.51 1.28
C ARG A 92 -18.95 3.09 2.19
N GLU A 93 -18.06 2.25 2.72
CA GLU A 93 -16.93 2.67 3.56
C GLU A 93 -15.96 3.61 2.82
N PHE A 94 -15.86 3.49 1.49
CA PHE A 94 -14.89 4.23 0.69
C PHE A 94 -15.57 5.31 -0.15
N GLU A 95 -15.67 6.51 0.43
CA GLU A 95 -16.35 7.64 -0.21
C GLU A 95 -15.48 8.41 -1.20
N HIS A 96 -14.15 8.25 -1.11
CA HIS A 96 -13.20 8.94 -1.98
C HIS A 96 -13.10 8.30 -3.37
N ALA A 97 -12.96 9.15 -4.38
CA ALA A 97 -12.72 8.77 -5.76
C ALA A 97 -11.43 9.43 -6.25
N TRP A 98 -10.66 8.69 -7.04
CA TRP A 98 -9.55 9.28 -7.77
C TRP A 98 -10.08 10.22 -8.86
N TYR A 99 -9.41 11.35 -9.09
CA TYR A 99 -9.92 12.38 -10.02
C TYR A 99 -10.04 11.89 -11.48
N ALA A 100 -9.25 10.88 -11.87
CA ALA A 100 -9.27 10.25 -13.19
C ALA A 100 -9.87 8.83 -13.13
N GLN A 101 -10.80 8.62 -12.21
CA GLN A 101 -11.59 7.40 -12.11
C GLN A 101 -12.41 7.16 -13.39
N GLU A 102 -12.38 5.91 -13.88
CA GLU A 102 -13.18 5.45 -15.02
C GLU A 102 -13.38 3.92 -14.94
N PRO A 103 -14.49 3.36 -15.47
CA PRO A 103 -14.69 1.92 -15.47
C PRO A 103 -13.54 1.16 -16.15
N VAL A 104 -13.14 0.03 -15.56
CA VAL A 104 -12.15 -0.85 -16.18
C VAL A 104 -12.75 -1.53 -17.41
N THR A 105 -11.97 -1.57 -18.48
CA THR A 105 -12.31 -2.18 -19.77
C THR A 105 -11.07 -2.89 -20.33
N GLY A 106 -11.26 -3.73 -21.36
CA GLY A 106 -10.12 -4.34 -22.04
C GLY A 106 -9.15 -3.33 -22.66
N GLY A 107 -9.61 -2.12 -22.99
CA GLY A 107 -8.78 -1.07 -23.60
C GLY A 107 -7.91 -0.29 -22.61
N ASN A 108 -8.27 -0.25 -21.32
CA ASN A 108 -7.56 0.52 -20.30
C ASN A 108 -6.94 -0.35 -19.19
N PHE A 109 -7.09 -1.68 -19.25
CA PHE A 109 -6.67 -2.59 -18.19
C PHE A 109 -5.17 -2.54 -17.88
N GLU A 110 -4.30 -2.52 -18.91
CA GLU A 110 -2.85 -2.42 -18.70
C GLU A 110 -2.45 -1.12 -17.99
N THR A 111 -3.03 0.00 -18.40
CA THR A 111 -2.81 1.32 -17.76
C THR A 111 -3.24 1.28 -16.29
N PHE A 112 -4.34 0.62 -15.97
CA PHE A 112 -4.76 0.46 -14.58
C PHE A 112 -3.86 -0.48 -13.78
N LYS A 113 -3.33 -1.55 -14.39
CA LYS A 113 -2.32 -2.38 -13.72
C LYS A 113 -1.08 -1.56 -13.38
N ASP A 114 -0.63 -0.66 -14.25
CA ASP A 114 0.50 0.24 -13.94
C ASP A 114 0.20 1.18 -12.76
N LYS A 115 -0.99 1.79 -12.73
CA LYS A 115 -1.42 2.63 -11.60
C LYS A 115 -1.44 1.85 -10.30
N LEU A 116 -2.05 0.67 -10.31
CA LEU A 116 -2.11 -0.21 -9.15
C LEU A 116 -0.71 -0.62 -8.68
N ARG A 117 0.21 -0.95 -9.59
CA ARG A 117 1.62 -1.25 -9.25
C ARG A 117 2.28 -0.08 -8.51
N CYS A 118 2.09 1.16 -8.95
CA CYS A 118 2.60 2.34 -8.26
C CYS A 118 2.00 2.49 -6.86
N THR A 119 0.68 2.37 -6.73
CA THR A 119 -0.03 2.40 -5.44
C THR A 119 0.48 1.32 -4.48
N PHE A 120 0.73 0.10 -4.98
CA PHE A 120 1.27 -0.97 -4.15
C PHE A 120 2.68 -0.68 -3.64
N CYS A 121 3.55 -0.09 -4.47
CA CYS A 121 4.89 0.31 -4.02
C CYS A 121 4.82 1.36 -2.91
N GLU A 122 3.93 2.35 -3.04
CA GLU A 122 3.70 3.37 -2.01
C GLU A 122 3.20 2.77 -0.69
N HIS A 123 2.16 1.94 -0.75
CA HIS A 123 1.62 1.31 0.45
C HIS A 123 2.60 0.32 1.09
N LEU A 124 3.38 -0.40 0.28
CA LEU A 124 4.42 -1.31 0.78
C LEU A 124 5.52 -0.57 1.54
N LEU A 125 5.87 0.67 1.16
CA LEU A 125 6.82 1.49 1.91
C LEU A 125 6.36 1.62 3.37
N SER A 126 5.11 2.02 3.56
CA SER A 126 4.51 2.26 4.88
C SER A 126 4.25 0.96 5.64
N ALA A 127 3.79 -0.09 4.96
CA ALA A 127 3.57 -1.40 5.57
C ALA A 127 4.88 -2.01 6.09
N ARG A 128 5.97 -1.88 5.32
CA ARG A 128 7.31 -2.32 5.74
C ARG A 128 7.88 -1.47 6.86
N ALA A 129 7.61 -0.17 6.87
CA ALA A 129 8.01 0.71 7.97
C ALA A 129 7.34 0.30 9.27
N ARG A 130 6.03 0.05 9.22
CA ARG A 130 5.27 -0.46 10.35
C ARG A 130 5.82 -1.80 10.85
N ALA A 131 6.06 -2.76 9.95
CA ALA A 131 6.62 -4.07 10.30
C ALA A 131 8.01 -3.98 10.96
N ARG A 132 8.79 -2.94 10.64
CA ARG A 132 10.11 -2.66 11.23
C ARG A 132 10.07 -1.67 12.39
N ARG A 133 8.87 -1.28 12.83
CA ARG A 133 8.66 -0.29 13.90
C ARG A 133 9.34 1.06 13.60
N ILE A 134 9.42 1.42 12.31
CA ILE A 134 9.83 2.74 11.85
C ILE A 134 8.63 3.68 11.97
N PRO A 135 8.73 4.79 12.72
CA PRO A 135 7.59 5.71 12.91
C PRO A 135 7.19 6.40 11.62
N LEU A 136 5.89 6.62 11.45
CA LEU A 136 5.34 7.61 10.52
C LEU A 136 5.13 8.92 11.27
N VAL A 137 5.38 10.04 10.61
CA VAL A 137 5.08 11.39 11.10
C VAL A 137 4.30 12.13 10.03
N ASP A 138 3.06 12.45 10.36
CA ASP A 138 2.17 13.21 9.52
C ASP A 138 2.46 14.71 9.58
N ILE A 139 2.58 15.34 8.41
CA ILE A 139 2.88 16.77 8.25
C ILE A 139 1.65 17.61 7.93
N ARG A 140 0.45 17.03 7.87
CA ARG A 140 -0.78 17.78 7.63
C ARG A 140 -0.98 18.87 8.69
N PRO A 141 -1.68 19.99 8.37
CA PRO A 141 -1.99 21.02 9.35
C PRO A 141 -2.73 20.48 10.59
N GLN A 142 -3.54 19.43 10.40
CA GLN A 142 -4.17 18.65 11.45
C GLN A 142 -3.70 17.19 11.31
N PRO A 143 -2.60 16.81 11.99
CA PRO A 143 -2.04 15.48 11.86
C PRO A 143 -3.02 14.39 12.30
N LEU A 144 -3.02 13.24 11.61
CA LEU A 144 -3.67 12.03 12.11
C LEU A 144 -3.03 11.60 13.43
N ALA A 145 -3.84 10.98 14.28
CA ALA A 145 -3.33 10.14 15.35
C ALA A 145 -2.69 8.90 14.72
N ILE A 146 -1.36 8.80 14.75
CA ILE A 146 -0.66 7.65 14.19
C ILE A 146 -0.93 6.41 15.04
N ASP A 147 -1.40 5.35 14.39
CA ASP A 147 -1.73 4.08 15.00
C ASP A 147 -0.49 3.49 15.68
N PRO A 148 -0.56 3.14 16.98
CA PRO A 148 0.56 2.49 17.65
C PRO A 148 0.85 1.17 16.94
N PHE A 149 2.12 0.73 16.91
CA PHE A 149 2.56 -0.41 16.08
C PHE A 149 1.73 -1.69 16.28
N ASP A 150 1.18 -1.90 17.47
CA ASP A 150 0.47 -3.12 17.83
C ASP A 150 -1.05 -3.05 17.51
N ALA A 151 -1.59 -1.89 17.12
CA ALA A 151 -3.03 -1.70 16.84
C ALA A 151 -3.58 -2.44 15.62
N VAL A 152 -2.71 -2.97 14.76
CA VAL A 152 -3.07 -3.59 13.47
C VAL A 152 -2.81 -5.10 13.49
N ALA A 153 -2.42 -5.66 14.65
CA ALA A 153 -2.17 -7.08 14.85
C ALA A 153 -3.47 -7.91 14.99
N GLY A 154 -4.31 -7.88 13.97
CA GLY A 154 -5.35 -8.89 13.76
C GLY A 154 -4.73 -10.14 13.13
N SER A 155 -4.15 -11.00 13.96
CA SER A 155 -3.79 -12.41 13.69
C SER A 155 -3.52 -12.86 12.24
N VAL A 156 -2.36 -12.52 11.66
CA VAL A 156 -1.77 -13.33 10.58
C VAL A 156 -0.25 -13.41 10.79
N SER A 157 0.23 -14.61 11.13
CA SER A 157 1.66 -14.92 11.20
C SER A 157 2.19 -15.19 9.79
N VAL A 158 2.70 -14.17 9.10
CA VAL A 158 3.42 -14.37 7.84
C VAL A 158 4.90 -14.51 8.13
N ARG A 159 5.45 -15.70 7.83
CA ARG A 159 6.91 -15.87 7.71
C ARG A 159 7.33 -15.11 6.46
N LEU A 160 8.03 -14.00 6.63
CA LEU A 160 8.84 -13.43 5.56
C LEU A 160 9.86 -14.52 5.17
N SER A 161 9.63 -15.21 4.06
CA SER A 161 10.67 -16.05 3.49
C SER A 161 11.77 -15.13 3.00
N GLU A 162 12.84 -15.04 3.78
CA GLU A 162 14.15 -14.62 3.30
C GLU A 162 14.51 -15.52 2.12
N THR A 163 14.40 -15.02 0.89
CA THR A 163 15.28 -15.28 -0.25
C THR A 163 14.64 -14.78 -1.54
N LEU A 164 15.13 -13.65 -2.06
CA LEU A 164 15.21 -13.44 -3.50
C LEU A 164 16.69 -13.29 -3.84
N PRO A 165 17.25 -14.14 -4.72
CA PRO A 165 18.66 -14.06 -5.05
C PRO A 165 18.93 -12.79 -5.84
N CYS A 166 19.78 -11.92 -5.28
CA CYS A 166 20.41 -10.84 -6.00
C CYS A 166 21.32 -11.47 -7.07
N ARG A 167 20.89 -11.51 -8.34
CA ARG A 167 21.80 -11.83 -9.44
C ARG A 167 22.61 -10.57 -9.74
N ARG A 168 23.93 -10.70 -9.56
CA ARG A 168 24.95 -9.75 -10.04
C ARG A 168 25.01 -9.76 -11.57
#